data_AF-A0A8S9JN97-F1
#
_entry.id   AF-A0A8S9JN97-F1
#
_cell.length_a   1.000
_cell.length_b   1.000
_cell.length_c   1.000
_cell.angle_alpha   90.00
_cell.angle_beta   90.00
_cell.angle_gamma   90.00
#
_symmetry.space_group_name_H-M   'P 1'
#
loop_
_entity.id
_entity.type
_entity.pdbx_description
1 polymer ?
#
loop_
_entity_poly.entity_id
_entity_poly.type
_entity_poly.pdbx_seq_one_letter_code
_entity_poly.pdbx_strand_id
1 'polypeptide(L)'
;MDESFSNLQTSHLLGSVPDKELSFYEKLLSFGFKCLHDWIEITSSLIYGYAIIVPVAFYFSLRYMGSRADLLRFWCLWGYSLFVFIPTTLPLLIPVEFLRWVIILLAGGASSCFVALNLRSYLEASNDLTVVLAVAFGLQMVLSIFIKVWFFP
;
A
#
# COMPACT_ATOMS: atom_id res chain seq x y z
N MET A 1 32.07 7.44 36.38
CA MET A 1 31.86 6.62 35.18
C MET A 1 30.63 7.10 34.43
N ASP A 2 30.63 8.05 33.50
CA ASP A 2 31.50 9.17 33.13
C ASP A 2 30.74 9.95 32.02
N GLU A 3 29.63 10.63 32.34
CA GLU A 3 28.90 11.46 31.35
C GLU A 3 29.69 12.72 30.94
N SER A 4 30.61 13.19 31.80
CA SER A 4 31.43 14.38 31.50
C SER A 4 32.46 14.11 30.39
N PHE A 5 33.02 12.89 30.33
CA PHE A 5 34.01 12.52 29.30
C PHE A 5 33.36 12.29 27.92
N SER A 6 32.14 11.74 27.86
CA SER A 6 31.44 11.52 26.59
C SER A 6 31.02 12.82 25.90
N ASN A 7 30.61 13.84 26.67
CA ASN A 7 30.23 15.17 26.17
C ASN A 7 31.44 16.03 25.73
N LEU A 8 32.61 15.83 26.36
CA LEU A 8 33.86 16.51 25.98
C LEU A 8 34.35 16.06 24.61
N GLN A 9 34.30 14.75 24.33
CA GLN A 9 34.73 14.22 23.04
C GLN A 9 33.79 14.64 21.89
N THR A 10 32.48 14.72 22.14
CA THR A 10 31.48 15.13 21.14
C THR A 10 31.49 16.63 20.86
N SER A 11 31.66 17.48 21.88
CA SER A 11 31.78 18.93 21.71
C SER A 11 33.05 19.34 20.95
N HIS A 12 34.17 18.65 21.17
CA HIS A 12 35.42 18.91 20.44
C HIS A 12 35.36 18.49 18.96
N LEU A 13 34.57 17.46 18.64
CA LEU A 13 34.30 17.05 17.25
C LEU A 13 33.29 17.98 16.57
N LEU A 14 32.22 18.40 17.26
CA LEU A 14 31.23 19.34 16.73
C LEU A 14 31.78 20.76 16.54
N GLY A 15 32.69 21.22 17.41
CA GLY A 15 33.32 22.54 17.28
C GLY A 15 34.31 22.67 16.12
N SER A 16 34.70 21.55 15.48
CA SER A 16 35.55 21.53 14.28
C SER A 16 34.76 21.63 12.96
N VAL A 17 33.44 21.43 13.01
CA VAL A 17 32.56 21.52 11.84
C VAL A 17 32.13 22.99 11.70
N PRO A 18 32.32 23.62 10.53
CA PRO A 18 31.86 24.99 10.31
C PRO A 18 30.34 25.11 10.53
N ASP A 19 29.86 26.15 11.24
CA ASP A 19 28.43 26.35 11.51
C ASP A 19 27.53 26.31 10.25
N LYS A 20 28.11 26.72 9.10
CA LYS A 20 27.43 26.68 7.79
C LYS A 20 27.20 25.25 7.29
N GLU A 21 28.13 24.34 7.54
CA GLU A 21 27.99 22.91 7.22
C GLU A 21 26.90 22.29 8.11
N LEU A 22 26.93 22.55 9.42
CA LEU A 22 25.91 22.03 10.35
C LEU A 22 24.49 22.50 9.98
N SER A 23 24.33 23.79 9.68
CA SER A 23 23.06 24.35 9.21
C SER A 23 22.60 23.75 7.86
N PHE A 24 23.54 23.38 7.00
CA PHE A 24 23.24 22.70 5.74
C PHE A 24 22.73 21.27 5.98
N TYR A 25 23.39 20.49 6.84
CA TYR A 25 22.92 19.14 7.19
C TYR A 25 21.56 19.16 7.89
N GLU A 26 21.29 20.11 8.80
CA GLU A 26 19.97 20.25 9.43
C GLU A 26 18.87 20.55 8.40
N LYS A 27 19.14 21.45 7.44
CA LYS A 27 18.20 21.73 6.35
C LYS A 27 18.02 20.54 5.42
N LEU A 28 19.09 19.80 5.15
CA LEU A 28 19.06 18.59 4.31
C LEU A 28 18.27 17.47 4.98
N LEU A 29 18.48 17.24 6.28
CA LEU A 29 17.73 16.29 7.11
C LEU A 29 16.27 16.71 7.25
N SER A 30 16.00 17.99 7.51
CA SER A 30 14.65 18.53 7.61
C SER A 30 13.90 18.41 6.28
N PHE A 31 14.56 18.72 5.16
CA PHE A 31 13.99 18.55 3.83
C PHE A 31 13.74 17.07 3.50
N GLY A 32 14.71 16.20 3.79
CA GLY A 32 14.57 14.76 3.61
C GLY A 32 13.43 14.16 4.42
N PHE A 33 13.31 14.52 5.71
CA PHE A 33 12.23 14.08 6.59
C PHE A 33 10.88 14.61 6.13
N LYS A 34 10.79 15.89 5.76
CA LYS A 34 9.54 16.49 5.26
C LYS A 34 9.09 15.83 3.96
N CYS A 35 10.01 15.60 3.03
CA CYS A 35 9.74 14.90 1.79
C CYS A 35 9.20 13.49 2.10
N LEU A 36 9.95 12.69 2.89
CA LEU A 36 9.54 11.34 3.29
C LEU A 36 8.15 11.31 3.95
N HIS A 37 7.87 12.26 4.83
CA HIS A 37 6.58 12.41 5.48
C HIS A 37 5.46 12.67 4.46
N ASP A 38 5.64 13.66 3.58
CA ASP A 38 4.67 13.99 2.53
C ASP A 38 4.41 12.77 1.61
N TRP A 39 5.43 11.96 1.27
CA TRP A 39 5.29 10.71 0.49
C TRP A 39 4.46 9.64 1.22
N ILE A 40 4.74 9.41 2.51
CA ILE A 40 4.04 8.40 3.32
C ILE A 40 2.58 8.80 3.53
N GLU A 41 2.30 10.09 3.74
CA GLU A 41 0.94 10.60 3.88
C GLU A 41 0.12 10.38 2.61
N ILE A 42 0.67 10.75 1.45
CA ILE A 42 -0.02 10.58 0.16
C ILE A 42 -0.27 9.08 -0.10
N THR A 43 0.76 8.24 0.02
CA THR A 43 0.61 6.80 -0.25
C THR A 43 -0.34 6.11 0.71
N SER A 44 -0.29 6.43 2.00
CA SER A 44 -1.22 5.91 3.01
C SER A 44 -2.66 6.36 2.71
N SER A 45 -2.86 7.64 2.38
CA SER A 45 -4.18 8.16 2.05
C SER A 45 -4.79 7.47 0.82
N LEU A 46 -3.98 7.16 -0.20
CA LEU A 46 -4.41 6.44 -1.40
C LEU A 46 -4.81 4.99 -1.09
N ILE A 47 -4.00 4.28 -0.29
CA ILE A 47 -4.26 2.87 0.07
C ILE A 47 -5.51 2.77 0.97
N TYR A 48 -5.59 3.60 2.02
CA TYR A 48 -6.76 3.62 2.90
C TYR A 48 -8.00 4.11 2.17
N GLY A 49 -7.86 5.12 1.30
CA GLY A 49 -8.93 5.57 0.42
C GLY A 49 -9.46 4.44 -0.46
N TYR A 50 -8.59 3.68 -1.12
CA TYR A 50 -8.96 2.51 -1.90
C TYR A 50 -9.69 1.46 -1.05
N ALA A 51 -9.15 1.13 0.13
CA ALA A 51 -9.72 0.10 1.01
C ALA A 51 -11.10 0.46 1.58
N ILE A 52 -11.50 1.73 1.57
CA ILE A 52 -12.80 2.22 2.05
C ILE A 52 -13.74 2.44 0.86
N ILE A 53 -13.30 3.21 -0.14
CA ILE A 53 -14.15 3.70 -1.22
C ILE A 53 -14.58 2.56 -2.14
N VAL A 54 -13.66 1.65 -2.48
CA VAL A 54 -13.95 0.58 -3.45
C VAL A 54 -15.00 -0.41 -2.92
N PRO A 55 -14.90 -0.91 -1.67
CA PRO A 55 -15.95 -1.76 -1.09
C PRO A 55 -17.34 -1.11 -1.09
N VAL A 56 -17.40 0.17 -0.72
CA VAL A 56 -18.64 0.94 -0.66
C VAL A 56 -19.23 1.13 -2.05
N ALA A 57 -18.41 1.48 -3.05
CA ALA A 57 -18.85 1.64 -4.43
C ALA A 57 -19.43 0.34 -5.00
N PHE A 58 -18.75 -0.79 -4.81
CA PHE A 58 -19.25 -2.10 -5.21
C PHE A 58 -20.54 -2.48 -4.49
N TYR A 59 -20.65 -2.20 -3.19
CA TYR A 59 -21.87 -2.45 -2.43
C TYR A 59 -23.07 -1.72 -3.05
N PHE A 60 -22.94 -0.42 -3.37
CA PHE A 60 -24.02 0.32 -4.02
C PHE A 60 -24.37 -0.26 -5.40
N SER A 61 -23.39 -0.64 -6.21
CA SER A 61 -23.62 -1.29 -7.51
C SER A 61 -24.37 -2.62 -7.37
N LEU A 62 -23.97 -3.48 -6.42
CA LEU A 62 -24.63 -4.76 -6.16
C LEU A 62 -26.05 -4.58 -5.64
N ARG A 63 -26.30 -3.55 -4.81
CA ARG A 63 -27.64 -3.23 -4.31
C ARG A 63 -28.53 -2.68 -5.40
N TYR A 64 -27.98 -1.89 -6.33
CA TYR A 64 -28.71 -1.43 -7.51
C TYR A 64 -29.19 -2.61 -8.37
N MET A 65 -28.39 -3.67 -8.47
CA MET A 65 -28.74 -4.91 -9.18
C MET A 65 -29.68 -5.84 -8.39
N GLY A 66 -30.15 -5.45 -7.20
CA GLY A 66 -31.08 -6.23 -6.39
C GLY A 66 -30.44 -7.33 -5.54
N SER A 67 -29.10 -7.37 -5.41
CA SER A 67 -28.41 -8.36 -4.59
C SER A 67 -28.59 -8.11 -3.08
N ARG A 68 -28.64 -9.18 -2.29
CA ARG A 68 -28.72 -9.15 -0.81
C ARG A 68 -27.33 -9.09 -0.16
N ALA A 69 -26.40 -8.38 -0.78
CA ALA A 69 -25.05 -8.22 -0.23
C ALA A 69 -25.09 -7.41 1.06
N ASP A 70 -24.37 -7.86 2.08
CA ASP A 70 -24.15 -7.12 3.33
C ASP A 70 -22.85 -6.30 3.21
N LEU A 71 -22.92 -4.99 3.49
CA LEU A 71 -21.77 -4.08 3.38
C LEU A 71 -20.57 -4.58 4.21
N LEU A 72 -20.81 -4.97 5.47
CA LEU A 72 -19.75 -5.42 6.38
C LEU A 72 -19.06 -6.68 5.85
N ARG A 73 -19.83 -7.65 5.34
CA ARG A 73 -19.27 -8.89 4.76
C ARG A 73 -18.42 -8.59 3.53
N PHE A 74 -18.90 -7.68 2.67
CA PHE A 74 -18.15 -7.26 1.49
C PHE A 74 -16.85 -6.55 1.87
N TRP A 75 -16.89 -5.69 2.88
CA TRP A 75 -15.73 -4.97 3.38
C TRP A 75 -14.70 -5.91 4.00
N CYS A 76 -15.14 -6.87 4.83
CA CYS A 76 -14.28 -7.90 5.38
C CYS A 76 -13.63 -8.71 4.26
N LEU A 77 -14.41 -9.22 3.31
CA LEU A 77 -13.93 -9.96 2.15
C LEU A 77 -12.89 -9.17 1.36
N TRP A 78 -13.14 -7.90 1.10
CA TRP A 78 -12.18 -7.02 0.43
C TRP A 78 -10.90 -6.86 1.25
N GLY A 79 -11.01 -6.63 2.55
CA GLY A 79 -9.85 -6.56 3.46
C GLY A 79 -9.04 -7.86 3.49
N TYR A 80 -9.69 -9.03 3.51
CA TYR A 80 -9.02 -10.33 3.44
C TYR A 80 -8.24 -10.50 2.14
N SER A 81 -8.75 -9.96 1.02
CA SER A 81 -8.03 -10.00 -0.25
C SER A 81 -6.76 -9.16 -0.24
N LEU A 82 -6.74 -8.06 0.53
CA LEU A 82 -5.56 -7.19 0.64
C LEU A 82 -4.48 -7.77 1.54
N PHE A 83 -4.85 -8.69 2.45
CA PHE A 83 -3.93 -9.33 3.36
C PHE A 83 -2.77 -10.03 2.64
N VAL A 84 -2.98 -10.57 1.43
CA VAL A 84 -1.93 -11.25 0.65
C VAL A 84 -0.75 -10.33 0.32
N PHE A 85 -0.97 -9.02 0.19
CA PHE A 85 0.10 -8.08 -0.11
C PHE A 85 1.09 -7.92 1.06
N ILE A 86 0.64 -8.11 2.30
CA ILE A 86 1.50 -7.99 3.49
C ILE A 86 2.65 -9.00 3.46
N PRO A 87 2.45 -10.33 3.42
CA PRO A 87 3.54 -11.30 3.35
C PRO A 87 4.32 -11.18 2.03
N THR A 88 3.70 -10.70 0.95
CA THR A 88 4.36 -10.46 -0.33
C THR A 88 5.44 -9.37 -0.28
N THR A 89 5.37 -8.43 0.67
CA THR A 89 6.43 -7.41 0.84
C THR A 89 7.79 -8.00 1.20
N LEU A 90 7.84 -9.15 1.88
CA LEU A 90 9.09 -9.79 2.29
C LEU A 90 9.94 -10.25 1.10
N PRO A 91 9.44 -11.08 0.17
CA PRO A 91 10.22 -11.49 -0.98
C PRO A 91 10.45 -10.37 -2.02
N LEU A 92 9.65 -9.30 -2.01
CA LEU A 92 9.89 -8.09 -2.83
C LEU A 92 11.17 -7.33 -2.44
N LEU A 93 11.69 -7.56 -1.22
CA LEU A 93 12.92 -6.94 -0.74
C LEU A 93 14.16 -7.38 -1.56
N ILE A 94 14.11 -8.54 -2.20
CA ILE A 94 15.17 -9.04 -3.07
C ILE A 94 15.30 -8.09 -4.28
N PRO A 95 16.48 -7.52 -4.56
CA PRO A 95 16.69 -6.54 -5.64
C PRO A 95 16.82 -7.20 -7.02
N VAL A 96 15.89 -8.11 -7.35
CA VAL A 96 15.81 -8.80 -8.63
C VAL A 96 14.53 -8.36 -9.34
N GLU A 97 14.68 -7.51 -10.35
CA GLU A 97 13.56 -6.82 -11.00
C GLU A 97 12.50 -7.77 -11.58
N PHE A 98 12.95 -8.78 -12.33
CA PHE A 98 12.04 -9.78 -12.90
C PHE A 98 11.24 -10.53 -11.82
N LEU A 99 11.90 -10.88 -10.71
CA LEU A 99 11.27 -11.60 -9.60
C LEU A 99 10.20 -10.73 -8.92
N ARG A 100 10.46 -9.43 -8.74
CA ARG A 100 9.49 -8.48 -8.16
C ARG A 100 8.21 -8.39 -9.00
N TRP A 101 8.33 -8.28 -10.31
CA TRP A 101 7.18 -8.27 -11.23
C TRP A 101 6.38 -9.56 -11.17
N VAL A 102 7.04 -10.72 -11.20
CA VAL A 102 6.35 -12.01 -11.13
C VAL A 102 5.59 -12.15 -9.81
N ILE A 103 6.24 -11.83 -8.69
CA ILE A 103 5.65 -11.95 -7.35
C ILE A 103 4.44 -11.01 -7.19
N ILE A 104 4.56 -9.75 -7.60
CA ILE A 104 3.48 -8.78 -7.40
C ILE A 104 2.27 -9.06 -8.31
N LEU A 105 2.52 -9.52 -9.55
CA LEU A 105 1.44 -9.94 -10.45
C LEU A 105 0.78 -11.21 -9.94
N LEU A 106 1.53 -12.15 -9.37
CA LEU A 106 0.99 -13.36 -8.77
C LEU A 106 0.14 -13.03 -7.52
N ALA A 107 0.61 -12.12 -6.66
CA ALA A 107 -0.14 -11.68 -5.48
C ALA A 107 -1.43 -10.94 -5.87
N GLY A 108 -1.35 -10.03 -6.85
CA GLY A 108 -2.52 -9.35 -7.42
C GLY A 108 -3.49 -10.32 -8.10
N GLY A 109 -2.97 -11.32 -8.80
CA GLY A 109 -3.75 -12.41 -9.40
C GLY A 109 -4.45 -13.27 -8.36
N ALA A 110 -3.76 -13.66 -7.28
CA ALA A 110 -4.37 -14.42 -6.19
C ALA A 110 -5.45 -13.61 -5.47
N SER A 111 -5.18 -12.33 -5.18
CA SER A 111 -6.12 -11.40 -4.55
C SER A 111 -7.38 -11.20 -5.40
N SER A 112 -7.19 -10.90 -6.69
CA SER A 112 -8.29 -10.72 -7.65
C SER A 112 -9.13 -11.98 -7.84
N CYS A 113 -8.51 -13.15 -7.97
CA CYS A 113 -9.21 -14.43 -8.01
C CYS A 113 -10.04 -14.66 -6.75
N PHE A 114 -9.48 -14.40 -5.56
CA PHE A 114 -10.22 -14.53 -4.30
C PHE A 114 -11.45 -13.63 -4.27
N VAL A 115 -11.31 -12.34 -4.61
CA VAL A 115 -12.43 -11.40 -4.66
C VAL A 115 -13.48 -11.84 -5.70
N ALA A 116 -13.04 -12.24 -6.89
CA ALA A 116 -13.92 -12.64 -7.98
C ALA A 116 -14.75 -13.89 -7.63
N LEU A 117 -14.12 -14.92 -7.06
CA LEU A 117 -14.80 -16.15 -6.67
C LEU A 117 -15.85 -15.89 -5.59
N ASN A 118 -15.55 -15.03 -4.62
CA ASN A 118 -16.52 -14.68 -3.59
C ASN A 118 -17.62 -13.74 -4.12
N LEU A 119 -17.30 -12.80 -5.02
CA LEU A 119 -18.28 -11.93 -5.69
C LEU A 119 -19.32 -12.72 -6.50
N ARG A 120 -18.88 -13.81 -7.15
CA ARG A 120 -19.75 -14.65 -7.98
C ARG A 120 -20.99 -15.13 -7.21
N SER A 121 -20.83 -15.48 -5.94
CA SER A 121 -21.94 -15.92 -5.07
C SER A 121 -23.05 -14.87 -4.87
N TYR A 122 -22.73 -13.58 -5.01
CA TYR A 122 -23.70 -12.49 -4.88
C TYR A 122 -24.42 -12.15 -6.19
N LEU A 123 -23.94 -12.70 -7.31
CA LEU A 123 -24.27 -12.27 -8.67
C LEU A 123 -24.82 -13.41 -9.55
N GLU A 124 -25.05 -14.60 -8.98
CA GLU A 124 -25.42 -15.83 -9.71
C GLU A 124 -26.65 -15.70 -10.63
N ALA A 125 -27.52 -14.71 -10.41
CA ALA A 125 -28.72 -14.46 -11.20
C ALA A 125 -28.59 -13.27 -12.20
N SER A 126 -27.43 -12.64 -12.32
CA SER A 126 -27.25 -11.39 -13.07
C SER A 126 -26.42 -11.56 -14.35
N ASN A 127 -26.84 -10.88 -15.43
CA ASN A 127 -26.14 -10.90 -16.72
C ASN A 127 -24.83 -10.09 -16.69
N ASP A 128 -24.66 -9.19 -15.72
CA ASP A 128 -23.48 -8.32 -15.59
C ASP A 128 -22.35 -8.94 -14.78
N LEU A 129 -22.45 -10.23 -14.42
CA LEU A 129 -21.45 -10.97 -13.65
C LEU A 129 -20.04 -10.74 -14.23
N THR A 130 -19.88 -10.92 -15.55
CA THR A 130 -18.57 -10.78 -16.21
C THR A 130 -17.98 -9.38 -16.05
N VAL A 131 -18.80 -8.33 -16.14
CA VAL A 131 -18.34 -6.94 -16.02
C VAL A 131 -17.89 -6.66 -14.59
N VAL A 132 -18.68 -7.05 -13.60
CA VAL A 132 -18.37 -6.81 -12.18
C VAL A 132 -17.10 -7.56 -11.76
N LEU A 133 -16.94 -8.81 -12.23
CA LEU A 133 -15.72 -9.59 -11.99
C LEU A 133 -14.50 -8.99 -12.69
N ALA A 134 -14.63 -8.54 -13.94
CA ALA A 134 -13.54 -7.92 -14.68
C ALA A 134 -13.08 -6.61 -14.01
N VAL A 135 -14.02 -5.79 -13.53
CA VAL A 135 -13.70 -4.56 -12.79
C VAL A 135 -13.00 -4.87 -11.47
N ALA A 136 -13.50 -5.86 -10.71
CA ALA A 136 -12.87 -6.26 -9.45
C ALA A 136 -11.45 -6.78 -9.67
N PHE A 137 -11.25 -7.58 -10.72
CA PHE A 137 -9.94 -8.07 -11.13
C PHE A 137 -9.01 -6.91 -11.51
N GLY A 138 -9.48 -6.00 -12.36
CA GLY A 138 -8.72 -4.83 -12.79
C GLY A 138 -8.26 -3.96 -11.62
N LEU A 139 -9.14 -3.70 -10.65
CA LEU A 139 -8.81 -2.89 -9.47
C LEU A 139 -7.70 -3.52 -8.62
N GLN A 140 -7.75 -4.83 -8.40
CA GLN A 140 -6.71 -5.54 -7.65
C GLN A 140 -5.36 -5.59 -8.41
N MET A 141 -5.40 -5.67 -9.74
CA MET A 141 -4.19 -5.60 -10.58
C MET A 141 -3.61 -4.18 -10.62
N VAL A 142 -4.45 -3.15 -10.67
CA VAL A 142 -3.99 -1.76 -10.60
C VAL A 142 -3.35 -1.49 -9.24
N LEU A 143 -3.94 -1.98 -8.16
CA LEU A 143 -3.36 -1.87 -6.83
C LEU A 143 -2.02 -2.60 -6.73
N SER A 144 -1.91 -3.81 -7.28
CA SER A 144 -0.66 -4.57 -7.24
C SER A 144 0.46 -3.85 -7.99
N ILE A 145 0.17 -3.32 -9.18
CA ILE A 145 1.13 -2.53 -9.96
C ILE A 145 1.50 -1.23 -9.21
N PHE A 146 0.52 -0.56 -8.59
CA PHE A 146 0.77 0.63 -7.77
C PHE A 146 1.74 0.33 -6.63
N ILE A 147 1.55 -0.79 -5.90
CA ILE A 147 2.45 -1.20 -4.81
C ILE A 147 3.88 -1.41 -5.33
N LYS A 148 4.06 -2.10 -6.47
CA LYS A 148 5.40 -2.28 -7.07
C LYS A 148 6.03 -0.93 -7.38
N VAL A 149 5.36 -0.11 -8.20
CA VAL A 149 5.96 1.11 -8.76
C VAL A 149 6.30 2.14 -7.69
N TRP A 150 5.50 2.27 -6.64
CA TRP A 150 5.71 3.27 -5.60
C TRP A 150 6.63 2.82 -4.46
N PHE A 151 6.55 1.55 -4.04
CA PHE A 151 7.34 1.06 -2.90
C PHE A 151 8.61 0.31 -3.31
N PHE A 152 8.60 -0.35 -4.47
CA PHE A 152 9.69 -1.19 -4.97
C PHE A 152 10.03 -0.84 -6.43
N PRO A 153 10.45 0.42 -6.69
CA PRO A 153 10.86 0.82 -8.03
C PRO A 153 11.92 -0.10 -8.61
#